data_AF-A0A1U9K721-F1
#
_entry.id   AF-A0A1U9K721-F1
#
_cell.length_a   1.000
_cell.length_b   1.000
_cell.length_c   1.000
_cell.angle_alpha   90.00
_cell.angle_beta   90.00
_cell.angle_gamma   90.00
#
_symmetry.space_group_name_H-M   'P 1'
#
loop_
_entity.id
_entity.type
_entity.pdbx_description
1 polymer ?
#
loop_
_entity_poly.entity_id
_entity_poly.type
_entity_poly.pdbx_seq_one_letter_code
_entity_poly.pdbx_strand_id
1 'polypeptide(L)' 'MLVISRKPSEGIIIHDRIRIRVQKRSGRFQLAIEAPEDVKVLREELYEGEFKSPCELNAT' A
#
# COMPACT_ATOMS: atom_id res chain seq x y z
N MET A 1 -5.59 2.66 -14.30
CA MET A 1 -4.17 2.29 -14.11
C MET A 1 -3.32 3.45 -14.61
N LEU A 2 -2.50 4.06 -13.76
CA LEU A 2 -1.58 5.15 -14.12
C LEU A 2 -0.15 4.59 -14.12
N VAL A 3 0.57 4.70 -15.24
CA VAL A 3 1.93 4.15 -15.40
C VAL A 3 2.92 5.31 -15.51
N ILE A 4 3.84 5.41 -14.56
CA ILE A 4 4.86 6.46 -14.54
C ILE A 4 6.22 5.88 -14.15
N SER A 5 7.28 6.34 -14.80
CA SER A 5 8.66 6.02 -14.43
C SER A 5 9.23 7.14 -13.58
N ARG A 6 9.77 6.80 -12.41
CA ARG A 6 10.35 7.74 -11.43
C ARG A 6 11.78 7.34 -11.09
N LYS A 7 12.61 8.35 -10.80
CA LYS A 7 13.96 8.17 -10.25
C LYS A 7 13.89 7.83 -8.76
N PRO A 8 14.92 7.17 -8.20
CA PRO A 8 15.02 7.02 -6.75
C PRO A 8 15.03 8.40 -6.08
N SER A 9 14.27 8.53 -5.00
CA SER A 9 13.97 9.76 -4.24
C SER A 9 12.84 10.64 -4.80
N GLU A 10 12.20 10.28 -5.91
CA GLU A 10 10.93 10.90 -6.32
C GLU A 10 9.74 10.24 -5.61
N GLY A 11 8.66 11.00 -5.48
CA GLY A 11 7.44 10.56 -4.81
C GLY A 11 6.16 10.80 -5.62
N ILE A 12 5.10 10.12 -5.19
CA ILE A 12 3.76 10.15 -5.76
C ILE A 12 2.81 10.55 -4.64
N ILE A 13 1.91 11.48 -4.92
CA ILE A 13 0.87 11.90 -3.98
C ILE A 13 -0.45 11.30 -4.45
N ILE A 14 -1.13 10.58 -3.57
CA ILE A 14 -2.49 10.05 -3.80
C ILE A 14 -3.43 10.76 -2.83
N HIS A 15 -4.47 11.39 -3.38
CA HIS A 15 -5.56 12.00 -2.61
C HIS A 15 -5.06 13.02 -1.56
N ASP A 16 -3.97 13.73 -1.89
CA ASP A 16 -3.31 14.79 -1.09
C ASP A 16 -2.84 14.40 0.32
N ARG A 17 -3.14 13.19 0.77
CA ARG A 17 -2.86 12.70 2.13
C ARG A 17 -1.89 11.52 2.16
N ILE A 18 -1.77 10.78 1.06
CA ILE A 18 -0.90 9.61 0.97
C ILE A 18 0.31 9.97 0.11
N ARG A 19 1.51 9.85 0.66
CA ARG A 19 2.78 10.08 -0.03
C ARG A 19 3.52 8.77 -0.18
N ILE A 20 3.87 8.41 -1.40
CA ILE A 20 4.69 7.24 -1.72
C ILE A 20 6.03 7.74 -2.23
N ARG A 21 7.15 7.30 -1.65
CA ARG A 21 8.50 7.63 -2.11
C ARG A 21 9.23 6.37 -2.53
N VAL A 22 9.91 6.42 -3.67
CA VAL A 22 10.73 5.31 -4.14
C VAL A 22 12.14 5.46 -3.57
N GLN A 23 12.60 4.49 -2.80
CA GLN A 23 13.97 4.43 -2.30
C GLN A 23 14.73 3.28 -2.97
N LYS A 24 16.01 3.46 -3.22
CA LYS A 24 16.88 2.41 -3.77
C LYS A 24 17.91 2.05 -2.72
N ARG A 25 17.85 0.81 -2.22
CA ARG A 25 18.82 0.29 -1.24
C ARG A 25 19.43 -0.99 -1.77
N SER A 26 20.75 -0.98 -1.96
CA SER A 26 21.56 -2.16 -2.32
C SER A 26 20.94 -3.07 -3.39
N GLY A 27 20.48 -2.46 -4.49
CA GLY A 27 19.93 -3.19 -5.65
C GLY A 27 18.43 -3.51 -5.57
N ARG A 28 17.76 -3.26 -4.44
CA ARG A 28 16.30 -3.40 -4.32
C ARG A 28 15.62 -2.04 -4.29
N PHE A 29 14.43 -1.98 -4.88
CA PHE A 29 13.53 -0.84 -4.74
C PHE A 29 12.69 -1.04 -3.48
N GLN A 30 12.61 0.00 -2.67
CA GLN A 30 11.76 0.08 -1.48
C GLN A 30 10.73 1.17 -1.73
N LEU A 31 9.50 0.91 -1.32
CA LEU A 31 8.43 1.91 -1.32
C LEU A 31 8.25 2.38 0.12
N ALA A 32 8.52 3.66 0.37
CA ALA A 32 8.15 4.30 1.62
C ALA A 32 6.76 4.91 1.44
N ILE A 33 5.82 4.54 2.31
CA ILE A 33 4.43 5.00 2.25
C ILE A 33 4.17 5.78 3.53
N GLU A 34 3.80 7.04 3.39
CA GLU A 34 3.35 7.91 4.46
C GLU A 34 1.86 8.14 4.27
N ALA A 35 1.06 7.74 5.25
CA ALA A 35 -0.38 7.91 5.25
C ALA A 35 -0.83 8.28 6.68
N PRO A 36 -1.94 9.02 6.84
CA PRO A 36 -2.54 9.26 8.14
C PRO A 36 -3.09 7.97 8.76
N GLU A 37 -3.28 7.95 10.08
CA GLU A 37 -3.72 6.77 10.85
C GLU A 37 -5.10 6.23 10.44
N ASP A 38 -5.95 7.09 9.87
CA ASP A 38 -7.27 6.74 9.33
C ASP A 38 -7.17 5.80 8.10
N VAL A 39 -6.03 5.80 7.40
CA VAL A 39 -5.83 5.01 6.18
C VAL A 39 -5.01 3.77 6.48
N LYS A 40 -5.64 2.60 6.37
CA LYS A 40 -4.94 1.31 6.46
C LYS A 40 -4.01 1.11 5.26
N VAL A 41 -2.73 0.88 5.54
CA VAL A 41 -1.72 0.49 4.54
C VAL A 41 -1.40 -0.98 4.74
N LEU A 42 -1.88 -1.82 3.83
CA LEU A 42 -1.66 -3.27 3.86
C LEU A 42 -0.83 -3.68 2.64
N ARG A 43 -0.08 -4.77 2.80
CA ARG A 43 0.54 -5.46 1.67
C ARG A 43 -0.56 -6.25 0.96
N GLU A 44 -0.48 -6.35 -0.36
CA GLU A 44 -1.53 -6.97 -1.19
C GLU A 44 -1.90 -8.37 -0.71
N GLU A 45 -0.90 -9.17 -0.32
CA GLU A 45 -1.09 -10.52 0.18
C GLU A 45 -1.86 -10.59 1.52
N LEU A 46 -1.86 -9.52 2.31
CA LEU A 46 -2.60 -9.46 3.58
C LEU A 46 -4.04 -8.99 3.36
N TYR A 47 -4.28 -8.22 2.31
CA TYR A 47 -5.62 -7.75 1.98
C TYR A 47 -6.57 -8.91 1.67
N GLU A 48 -6.08 -9.92 0.94
CA GLU A 48 -6.87 -11.10 0.55
C GLU A 48 -7.23 -12.01 1.75
N GLY A 49 -6.44 -11.95 2.82
CA GLY A 49 -6.67 -12.72 4.06
C GLY A 49 -7.67 -12.08 5.02
N GLU A 50 -7.66 -10.75 5.14
CA GLU A 50 -8.58 -10.02 6.05
C GLU A 50 -9.95 -9.73 5.43
N PHE A 51 -10.08 -9.77 4.10
CA PHE A 51 -11.33 -9.56 3.38
C PHE A 51 -12.05 -10.85 2.98
N LYS A 52 -11.79 -11.97 3.66
CA LYS A 52 -12.86 -12.97 3.81
C LYS A 52 -13.82 -12.41 4.85
N SER A 53 -14.95 -11.92 4.36
CA SER A 53 -16.16 -11.69 5.16
C SER A 53 -16.27 -12.75 6.26
N PRO A 54 -16.62 -12.38 7.51
CA PRO A 54 -16.75 -13.33 8.60
C PRO A 54 -17.52 -14.54 8.07
N CYS A 55 -16.81 -15.67 8.01
CA CYS A 55 -17.37 -16.98 7.72
C CYS A 55 -18.68 -17.05 8.49
N GLU A 56 -19.79 -17.27 7.80
CA GLU A 56 -21.14 -17.28 8.34
C GLU A 56 -21.22 -18.19 9.57
N LEU A 57 -20.96 -17.60 10.74
CA LEU A 57 -21.32 -18.10 12.04
C LEU A 57 -22.84 -18.04 12.08
N ASN A 58 -23.50 -19.07 11.57
CA ASN A 58 -24.84 -19.54 11.94
C ASN A 58 -25.22 -20.76 11.07
N ALA A 59 -24.48 -21.86 11.20
CA ALA A 59 -25.06 -23.18 10.97
C ALA A 59 -25.47 -23.72 12.35
N THR A 60 -26.66 -23.33 12.79
CA THR A 60 -27.40 -24.01 13.88
C THR A 60 -28.08 -25.25 13.31
#